data_AF-A0A0M1JEF9-F1
#
_entry.id   AF-A0A0M1JEF9-F1
#
_cell.length_a   1.000
_cell.length_b   1.000
_cell.length_c   1.000
_cell.angle_alpha   90.00
_cell.angle_beta   90.00
_cell.angle_gamma   90.00
#
_symmetry.space_group_name_H-M   'P 1'
#
loop_
_entity.id
_entity.type
_entity.pdbx_description
1 polymer ?
#
loop_
_entity_poly.entity_id
_entity_poly.type
_entity_poly.pdbx_seq_one_letter_code
_entity_poly.pdbx_strand_id
1 'polypeptide(L)'
;MKKFIPLVLILGTLFWGFQVHADDMYNVGRNASSRAAESAWMNLGRQCTKADILLKILTNSVNRVTRRIRRDFRGNIAAQEFGAGYIDGLVNVLDDVVALCTAECTKIGNFAGQAAAEIFCAVGDAIGGTPSFVGLRDKPNIVCGEPYKMGCESNFVMESMQMCPNWTSGPNYDHYYPASENGCCAYNDSPH
;
A
#
# COMPACT_ATOMS: atom_id res chain seq x y z
N MET A 1 -8.11 -84.80 -9.71
CA MET A 1 -7.10 -84.42 -8.70
C MET A 1 -6.02 -83.55 -9.32
N LYS A 2 -6.07 -82.23 -9.12
CA LYS A 2 -4.94 -81.32 -9.42
C LYS A 2 -4.83 -80.31 -8.28
N LYS A 3 -3.58 -80.14 -7.82
CA LYS A 3 -3.16 -79.59 -6.53
C LYS A 3 -3.16 -78.05 -6.51
N PHE A 4 -3.40 -77.51 -5.32
CA PHE A 4 -3.20 -76.13 -4.90
C PHE A 4 -1.71 -75.72 -4.95
N ILE A 5 -1.46 -74.45 -5.34
CA ILE A 5 -0.25 -73.69 -4.99
C ILE A 5 -0.73 -72.28 -4.62
N PRO A 6 -0.48 -71.75 -3.40
CA PRO A 6 -0.77 -70.37 -3.06
C PRO A 6 0.42 -69.48 -3.41
N LEU A 7 0.17 -68.40 -4.14
CA LEU A 7 1.17 -67.38 -4.50
C LEU A 7 0.99 -66.20 -3.53
N VAL A 8 1.89 -66.09 -2.57
CA VAL A 8 1.98 -64.99 -1.60
C VAL A 8 2.57 -63.77 -2.32
N LEU A 9 1.72 -62.77 -2.60
CA LEU A 9 2.13 -61.46 -3.10
C LEU A 9 2.55 -60.59 -1.90
N ILE A 10 3.86 -60.37 -1.78
CA ILE A 10 4.46 -59.43 -0.85
C ILE A 10 4.17 -58.01 -1.36
N LEU A 11 3.26 -57.30 -0.67
CA LEU A 11 3.11 -55.85 -0.81
C LEU A 11 4.35 -55.17 -0.22
N GLY A 12 5.32 -54.83 -1.08
CA GLY A 12 6.37 -53.89 -0.76
C GLY A 12 5.84 -52.46 -0.84
N THR A 13 5.51 -51.87 0.31
CA THR A 13 5.20 -50.44 0.44
C THR A 13 6.47 -49.62 0.25
N LEU A 14 6.64 -49.04 -0.94
CA LEU A 14 7.61 -47.98 -1.17
C LEU A 14 7.09 -46.69 -0.50
N PHE A 15 7.49 -46.48 0.75
CA PHE A 15 7.41 -45.16 1.40
C PHE A 15 8.46 -44.25 0.76
N TRP A 16 8.06 -43.48 -0.25
CA TRP A 16 8.83 -42.33 -0.72
C TRP A 16 8.66 -41.22 0.32
N GLY A 17 9.63 -41.11 1.23
CA GLY A 17 9.75 -39.94 2.10
C GLY A 17 10.13 -38.73 1.24
N PHE A 18 9.17 -37.85 0.96
CA PHE A 18 9.47 -36.53 0.39
C PHE A 18 10.26 -35.72 1.43
N GLN A 19 11.60 -35.73 1.34
CA GLN A 19 12.44 -34.73 2.00
C GLN A 19 12.33 -33.42 1.21
N VAL A 20 11.29 -32.66 1.52
CA VAL A 20 11.15 -31.28 1.08
C VAL A 20 12.33 -30.48 1.63
N HIS A 21 13.18 -29.95 0.75
CA HIS A 21 14.35 -29.15 1.14
C HIS A 21 13.92 -27.79 1.70
N ALA A 22 14.68 -27.24 2.65
CA ALA A 22 14.33 -26.00 3.36
C ALA A 22 14.10 -24.79 2.44
N ASP A 23 14.92 -24.60 1.40
CA ASP A 23 14.75 -23.55 0.36
C ASP A 23 13.43 -23.66 -0.42
N ASP A 24 12.85 -24.86 -0.49
CA ASP A 24 11.58 -25.09 -1.17
C ASP A 24 10.41 -24.49 -0.35
N MET A 25 10.52 -24.50 0.98
CA MET A 25 9.47 -23.98 1.88
C MET A 25 9.43 -22.46 1.92
N TYR A 26 10.58 -21.79 1.81
CA TYR A 26 10.64 -20.35 1.62
C TYR A 26 9.86 -19.92 0.38
N ASN A 27 10.17 -20.53 -0.77
CA ASN A 27 9.52 -20.21 -2.04
C ASN A 27 8.02 -20.53 -2.02
N VAL A 28 7.61 -21.61 -1.36
CA VAL A 28 6.19 -21.93 -1.15
C VAL A 28 5.50 -20.85 -0.31
N GLY A 29 6.12 -20.38 0.77
CA GLY A 29 5.63 -19.27 1.59
C GLY A 29 5.46 -18.00 0.77
N ARG A 30 6.53 -17.57 0.07
CA ARG A 30 6.58 -16.36 -0.76
C ARG A 30 5.50 -16.37 -1.82
N ASN A 31 5.43 -17.43 -2.62
CA ASN A 31 4.44 -17.55 -3.69
C ASN A 31 3.01 -17.56 -3.16
N ALA A 32 2.77 -18.20 -2.00
CA ALA A 32 1.43 -18.23 -1.39
C ALA A 32 0.98 -16.83 -0.95
N SER A 33 1.85 -16.06 -0.27
CA SER A 33 1.55 -14.70 0.15
C SER A 33 1.38 -13.74 -1.03
N SER A 34 2.31 -13.75 -2.00
CA SER A 34 2.28 -12.81 -3.12
C SER A 34 1.01 -12.98 -3.94
N ARG A 35 0.65 -14.22 -4.30
CA ARG A 35 -0.60 -14.50 -5.03
C ARG A 35 -1.84 -14.08 -4.26
N ALA A 36 -1.87 -14.32 -2.95
CA ALA A 36 -2.99 -13.92 -2.11
C ALA A 36 -3.13 -12.40 -2.05
N ALA A 37 -2.03 -11.68 -1.89
CA ALA A 37 -2.02 -10.23 -1.84
C ALA A 37 -2.33 -9.58 -3.19
N GLU A 38 -1.70 -10.05 -4.27
CA GLU A 38 -1.98 -9.60 -5.65
C GLU A 38 -3.45 -9.85 -6.01
N SER A 39 -3.98 -11.03 -5.70
CA SER A 39 -5.38 -11.35 -5.97
C SER A 39 -6.32 -10.44 -5.18
N ALA A 40 -6.06 -10.24 -3.89
CA ALA A 40 -6.84 -9.30 -3.09
C ALA A 40 -6.79 -7.87 -3.65
N TRP A 41 -5.60 -7.41 -4.06
CA TRP A 41 -5.41 -6.07 -4.62
C TRP A 41 -6.13 -5.91 -5.97
N MET A 42 -6.02 -6.90 -6.86
CA MET A 42 -6.75 -6.93 -8.12
C MET A 42 -8.26 -6.94 -7.91
N ASN A 43 -8.77 -7.71 -6.94
CA ASN A 43 -10.20 -7.76 -6.62
C ASN A 43 -10.73 -6.45 -6.05
N LEU A 44 -9.87 -5.61 -5.46
CA LEU A 44 -10.22 -4.25 -5.05
C LEU A 44 -10.14 -3.24 -6.22
N GLY A 45 -9.77 -3.70 -7.42
CA GLY A 45 -9.63 -2.86 -8.61
C GLY A 45 -8.36 -2.03 -8.63
N ARG A 46 -7.36 -2.38 -7.82
CA ARG A 46 -6.10 -1.63 -7.65
C ARG A 46 -6.30 -0.15 -7.28
N GLN A 47 -7.34 0.13 -6.49
CA GLN A 47 -7.70 1.50 -6.10
C GLN A 47 -7.03 1.89 -4.77
N CYS A 48 -6.22 2.95 -4.79
CA CYS A 48 -5.51 3.43 -3.60
C CYS A 48 -6.44 3.86 -2.46
N THR A 49 -7.66 4.27 -2.78
CA THR A 49 -8.73 4.56 -1.79
C THR A 49 -9.21 3.33 -1.03
N LYS A 50 -8.84 2.11 -1.45
CA LYS A 50 -9.20 0.84 -0.81
C LYS A 50 -8.01 0.14 -0.16
N ALA A 51 -6.86 0.81 -0.03
CA ALA A 51 -5.68 0.24 0.59
C ALA A 51 -5.93 -0.21 2.05
N ASP A 52 -6.75 0.51 2.81
CA ASP A 52 -7.17 0.08 4.16
C ASP A 52 -7.95 -1.25 4.15
N ILE A 53 -8.79 -1.45 3.13
CA ILE A 53 -9.54 -2.70 2.95
C ILE A 53 -8.56 -3.82 2.59
N LEU A 54 -7.56 -3.55 1.75
CA LEU A 54 -6.50 -4.50 1.44
C LEU A 54 -5.77 -4.94 2.73
N LEU A 55 -5.32 -3.99 3.56
CA LEU A 55 -4.62 -4.30 4.81
C LEU A 55 -5.48 -5.14 5.77
N LYS A 56 -6.80 -4.87 5.85
CA LYS A 56 -7.75 -5.69 6.60
C LYS A 56 -7.82 -7.13 6.07
N ILE A 57 -7.89 -7.32 4.74
CA ILE A 57 -7.89 -8.65 4.11
C ILE A 57 -6.59 -9.40 4.39
N LEU A 58 -5.44 -8.72 4.24
CA LEU A 58 -4.12 -9.31 4.47
C LEU A 58 -3.92 -9.69 5.94
N THR A 59 -4.35 -8.85 6.88
CA THR A 59 -4.33 -9.14 8.33
C THR A 59 -5.11 -10.43 8.64
N ASN A 60 -6.30 -10.58 8.06
CA ASN A 60 -7.09 -11.80 8.20
C ASN A 60 -6.39 -13.03 7.60
N SER A 61 -5.68 -12.85 6.48
CA SER A 61 -4.87 -13.91 5.86
C SER A 61 -3.71 -14.34 6.76
N VAL A 62 -2.92 -13.38 7.28
CA VAL A 62 -1.82 -13.61 8.22
C VAL A 62 -2.31 -14.35 9.47
N ASN A 63 -3.48 -13.98 10.01
CA ASN A 63 -4.07 -14.65 11.17
C ASN A 63 -4.46 -16.11 10.89
N ARG A 64 -4.91 -16.44 9.67
CA ARG A 64 -5.19 -17.83 9.27
C ARG A 64 -3.90 -18.63 9.11
N VAL A 65 -2.90 -18.07 8.43
CA VAL A 65 -1.63 -18.73 8.17
C VAL A 65 -0.85 -18.97 9.46
N THR A 66 -0.78 -17.97 10.36
CA THR A 66 -0.16 -18.12 11.68
C THR A 66 -0.78 -19.26 12.48
N ARG A 67 -2.12 -19.40 12.48
CA ARG A 67 -2.80 -20.53 13.13
C ARG A 67 -2.43 -21.87 12.50
N ARG A 68 -2.32 -21.93 11.17
CA ARG A 68 -1.90 -23.12 10.43
C ARG A 68 -0.47 -23.51 10.76
N ILE A 69 0.47 -22.56 10.74
CA ILE A 69 1.88 -22.80 11.09
C ILE A 69 1.98 -23.40 12.50
N ARG A 70 1.30 -22.80 13.48
CA ARG A 70 1.29 -23.28 14.88
C ARG A 70 0.76 -24.72 15.04
N ARG A 71 -0.22 -25.11 14.21
CA ARG A 71 -0.85 -26.44 14.26
C ARG A 71 -0.07 -27.49 13.47
N ASP A 72 0.31 -27.16 12.23
CA ASP A 72 0.79 -28.12 11.23
C ASP A 72 2.32 -28.23 11.19
N PHE A 73 3.05 -27.21 11.66
CA PHE A 73 4.52 -27.14 11.57
C PHE A 73 5.22 -27.03 12.93
N ARG A 74 4.53 -27.44 14.01
CA ARG A 74 5.06 -27.31 15.38
C ARG A 74 6.39 -28.05 15.53
N GLY A 75 7.45 -27.33 15.89
CA GLY A 75 8.80 -27.88 16.10
C GLY A 75 9.60 -28.19 14.83
N ASN A 76 9.14 -27.72 13.66
CA ASN A 76 9.79 -27.98 12.37
C ASN A 76 10.48 -26.71 11.81
N ILE A 77 11.73 -26.82 11.40
CA ILE A 77 12.50 -25.72 10.78
C ILE A 77 11.85 -25.19 9.48
N ALA A 78 11.10 -26.04 8.76
CA ALA A 78 10.29 -25.64 7.61
C ALA A 78 9.26 -24.54 7.95
N ALA A 79 8.83 -24.43 9.21
CA ALA A 79 7.95 -23.36 9.68
C ALA A 79 8.61 -21.97 9.55
N GLN A 80 9.90 -21.90 9.85
CA GLN A 80 10.67 -20.65 9.82
C GLN A 80 10.86 -20.19 8.38
N GLU A 81 11.30 -21.10 7.49
CA GLU A 81 11.47 -20.82 6.07
C GLU A 81 10.16 -20.40 5.40
N PHE A 82 9.10 -21.18 5.61
CA PHE A 82 7.77 -20.83 5.09
C PHE A 82 7.30 -19.48 5.62
N GLY A 83 7.49 -19.20 6.92
CA GLY A 83 7.13 -17.93 7.53
C GLY A 83 7.90 -16.74 6.95
N ALA A 84 9.21 -16.88 6.78
CA ALA A 84 10.08 -15.84 6.19
C ALA A 84 9.66 -15.54 4.75
N GLY A 85 9.49 -16.58 3.92
CA GLY A 85 8.99 -16.42 2.57
C GLY A 85 7.61 -15.76 2.54
N TYR A 86 6.68 -16.17 3.41
CA TYR A 86 5.33 -15.59 3.48
C TYR A 86 5.34 -14.09 3.83
N ILE A 87 6.24 -13.66 4.73
CA ILE A 87 6.40 -12.24 5.06
C ILE A 87 6.97 -11.49 3.86
N ASP A 88 8.05 -11.98 3.27
CA ASP A 88 8.71 -11.39 2.11
C ASP A 88 7.74 -11.22 0.92
N GLY A 89 6.96 -12.26 0.61
CA GLY A 89 5.96 -12.16 -0.47
C GLY A 89 4.84 -11.16 -0.21
N LEU A 90 4.44 -10.94 1.05
CA LEU A 90 3.50 -9.85 1.40
C LEU A 90 4.14 -8.47 1.25
N VAL A 91 5.36 -8.31 1.77
CA VAL A 91 6.09 -7.03 1.74
C VAL A 91 6.32 -6.57 0.31
N ASN A 92 6.76 -7.46 -0.59
CA ASN A 92 7.00 -7.10 -2.00
C ASN A 92 5.72 -6.57 -2.69
N VAL A 93 4.57 -7.22 -2.47
CA VAL A 93 3.30 -6.74 -3.06
C VAL A 93 2.86 -5.42 -2.42
N LEU A 94 3.06 -5.26 -1.11
CA LEU A 94 2.76 -3.99 -0.44
C LEU A 94 3.68 -2.86 -0.92
N ASP A 95 4.94 -3.14 -1.24
CA ASP A 95 5.87 -2.17 -1.82
C ASP A 95 5.38 -1.68 -3.19
N ASP A 96 4.93 -2.60 -4.05
CA ASP A 96 4.31 -2.24 -5.34
C ASP A 96 3.03 -1.39 -5.15
N VAL A 97 2.19 -1.73 -4.16
CA VAL A 97 0.98 -0.95 -3.82
C VAL A 97 1.36 0.45 -3.34
N VAL A 98 2.35 0.57 -2.45
CA VAL A 98 2.84 1.85 -1.93
C VAL A 98 3.43 2.69 -3.06
N ALA A 99 4.24 2.11 -3.95
CA ALA A 99 4.82 2.81 -5.08
C ALA A 99 3.75 3.33 -6.06
N LEU A 100 2.79 2.47 -6.44
CA LEU A 100 1.68 2.85 -7.31
C LEU A 100 0.85 3.99 -6.68
N CYS A 101 0.49 3.82 -5.41
CA CYS A 101 -0.34 4.79 -4.72
C CYS A 101 0.39 6.10 -4.47
N THR A 102 1.66 6.06 -4.10
CA THR A 102 2.49 7.27 -4.00
C THR A 102 2.45 8.06 -5.31
N ALA A 103 2.66 7.39 -6.45
CA ALA A 103 2.63 8.06 -7.75
C ALA A 103 1.24 8.64 -8.10
N GLU A 104 0.14 7.94 -7.82
CA GLU A 104 -1.22 8.45 -8.04
C GLU A 104 -1.54 9.63 -7.11
N CYS A 105 -1.24 9.49 -5.81
CA CYS A 105 -1.51 10.51 -4.80
C CYS A 105 -0.69 11.79 -5.09
N THR A 106 0.55 11.67 -5.56
CA THR A 106 1.35 12.82 -6.03
C THR A 106 0.72 13.50 -7.24
N LYS A 107 0.18 12.78 -8.23
CA LYS A 107 -0.54 13.40 -9.36
C LYS A 107 -1.77 14.18 -8.90
N ILE A 108 -2.53 13.62 -7.95
CA ILE A 108 -3.69 14.29 -7.34
C ILE A 108 -3.23 15.54 -6.57
N GLY A 109 -2.12 15.43 -5.82
CA GLY A 109 -1.46 16.54 -5.15
C GLY A 109 -1.11 17.65 -6.14
N ASN A 110 -0.36 17.34 -7.20
CA ASN A 110 0.03 18.29 -8.23
C ASN A 110 -1.18 19.02 -8.82
N PHE A 111 -2.23 18.28 -9.20
CA PHE A 111 -3.46 18.89 -9.71
C PHE A 111 -4.13 19.81 -8.68
N ALA A 112 -4.21 19.38 -7.41
CA ALA A 112 -4.76 20.21 -6.35
C ALA A 112 -3.94 21.49 -6.12
N GLY A 113 -2.62 21.40 -6.14
CA GLY A 113 -1.71 22.54 -6.03
C GLY A 113 -1.87 23.53 -7.19
N GLN A 114 -1.97 23.03 -8.42
CA GLN A 114 -2.22 23.86 -9.61
C GLN A 114 -3.56 24.59 -9.49
N ALA A 115 -4.64 23.85 -9.22
CA ALA A 115 -5.98 24.44 -9.09
C ALA A 115 -6.05 25.47 -7.94
N ALA A 116 -5.37 25.20 -6.83
CA ALA A 116 -5.28 26.14 -5.71
C ALA A 116 -4.51 27.41 -6.10
N ALA A 117 -3.44 27.29 -6.88
CA ALA A 117 -2.67 28.43 -7.38
C ALA A 117 -3.48 29.30 -8.36
N GLU A 118 -4.22 28.67 -9.29
CA GLU A 118 -5.11 29.37 -10.22
C GLU A 118 -6.16 30.21 -9.47
N ILE A 119 -6.81 29.62 -8.47
CA ILE A 119 -7.81 30.32 -7.64
C ILE A 119 -7.15 31.43 -6.81
N PHE A 120 -6.01 31.14 -6.17
CA PHE A 120 -5.27 32.12 -5.37
C PHE A 120 -4.91 33.35 -6.21
N CYS A 121 -4.30 33.15 -7.39
CA CYS A 121 -3.94 34.23 -8.28
C CYS A 121 -5.16 35.03 -8.77
N ALA A 122 -6.23 34.35 -9.17
CA ALA A 122 -7.46 35.02 -9.62
C ALA A 122 -8.09 35.90 -8.52
N VAL A 123 -8.09 35.43 -7.27
CA VAL A 123 -8.57 36.24 -6.13
C VAL A 123 -7.62 37.40 -5.87
N GLY A 124 -6.31 37.19 -5.98
CA GLY A 124 -5.31 38.24 -5.75
C GLY A 124 -5.44 39.40 -6.73
N ASP A 125 -5.63 39.07 -8.01
CA ASP A 125 -5.89 40.05 -9.07
C ASP A 125 -7.21 40.80 -8.84
N ALA A 126 -8.25 40.10 -8.37
CA ALA A 126 -9.55 40.70 -8.12
C ALA A 126 -9.54 41.68 -6.93
N ILE A 127 -8.75 41.41 -5.88
CA ILE A 127 -8.67 42.26 -4.68
C ILE A 127 -7.50 43.24 -4.71
N GLY A 128 -6.57 43.10 -5.67
CA GLY A 128 -5.35 43.90 -5.77
C GLY A 128 -4.38 43.66 -4.60
N GLY A 129 -4.31 42.44 -4.07
CA GLY A 129 -3.51 42.11 -2.88
C GLY A 129 -3.44 40.62 -2.59
N THR A 130 -2.60 40.21 -1.63
CA THR A 130 -2.42 38.80 -1.26
C THR A 130 -3.70 38.23 -0.60
N PRO A 131 -4.37 37.25 -1.22
CA PRO A 131 -5.58 36.63 -0.67
C PRO A 131 -5.36 35.97 0.69
N SER A 132 -6.38 36.02 1.54
CA SER A 132 -6.44 35.27 2.80
C SER A 132 -7.61 34.31 2.76
N PHE A 133 -7.37 33.04 3.03
CA PHE A 133 -8.39 31.99 3.05
C PHE A 133 -8.47 31.34 4.44
N VAL A 134 -9.64 30.80 4.77
CA VAL A 134 -9.79 29.92 5.92
C VAL A 134 -9.35 28.52 5.49
N GLY A 135 -8.55 27.86 6.33
CA GLY A 135 -8.01 26.52 6.07
C GLY A 135 -9.07 25.47 5.73
N LEU A 136 -8.67 24.45 4.99
CA LEU A 136 -9.57 23.37 4.57
C LEU A 136 -9.67 22.30 5.66
N ARG A 137 -10.82 21.61 5.72
CA ARG A 137 -10.96 20.40 6.54
C ARG A 137 -10.17 19.26 5.91
N ASP A 138 -9.45 18.51 6.74
CA ASP A 138 -8.66 17.40 6.24
C ASP A 138 -9.51 16.31 5.57
N LYS A 139 -8.92 15.70 4.54
CA LYS A 139 -9.45 14.51 3.87
C LYS A 139 -8.75 13.25 4.40
N PRO A 140 -9.47 12.21 4.87
CA PRO A 140 -8.86 10.98 5.38
C PRO A 140 -8.39 10.04 4.27
N ASN A 141 -7.11 9.63 4.28
CA ASN A 141 -6.59 8.42 3.61
C ASN A 141 -5.14 8.13 4.06
N ILE A 142 -4.89 6.95 4.64
CA ILE A 142 -3.57 6.59 5.21
C ILE A 142 -2.44 6.53 4.17
N VAL A 143 -2.74 6.26 2.89
CA VAL A 143 -1.72 6.02 1.86
C VAL A 143 -1.38 7.29 1.09
N CYS A 144 -2.34 8.21 0.93
CA CYS A 144 -2.11 9.41 0.14
C CYS A 144 -1.48 10.57 0.89
N GLY A 145 -1.47 10.57 2.23
CA GLY A 145 -1.09 11.73 3.05
C GLY A 145 0.15 12.48 2.56
N GLU A 146 1.33 11.92 2.77
CA GLU A 146 2.59 12.59 2.44
C GLU A 146 2.80 12.81 0.93
N PRO A 147 2.58 11.81 0.06
CA PRO A 147 2.77 12.01 -1.39
C PRO A 147 1.84 13.08 -1.99
N TYR A 148 0.63 13.22 -1.45
CA TYR A 148 -0.31 14.27 -1.83
C TYR A 148 0.17 15.64 -1.35
N LYS A 149 0.55 15.76 -0.07
CA LYS A 149 1.03 17.01 0.55
C LYS A 149 2.21 17.57 -0.24
N MET A 150 3.25 16.76 -0.46
CA MET A 150 4.44 17.17 -1.23
C MET A 150 4.09 17.63 -2.65
N GLY A 151 3.27 16.86 -3.38
CA GLY A 151 2.86 17.22 -4.74
C GLY A 151 2.03 18.51 -4.78
N CYS A 152 1.10 18.68 -3.84
CA CYS A 152 0.26 19.87 -3.74
C CYS A 152 1.07 21.12 -3.42
N GLU A 153 1.90 21.09 -2.38
CA GLU A 153 2.66 22.25 -1.93
C GLU A 153 3.69 22.67 -3.00
N SER A 154 4.47 21.73 -3.53
CA SER A 154 5.47 22.01 -4.56
C SER A 154 4.84 22.61 -5.82
N ASN A 155 3.72 22.05 -6.28
CA ASN A 155 3.09 22.52 -7.51
C ASN A 155 2.38 23.86 -7.28
N PHE A 156 1.74 24.06 -6.11
CA PHE A 156 1.16 25.36 -5.76
C PHE A 156 2.21 26.47 -5.82
N VAL A 157 3.37 26.27 -5.17
CA VAL A 157 4.44 27.28 -5.13
C VAL A 157 4.93 27.61 -6.53
N MET A 158 5.24 26.59 -7.33
CA MET A 158 5.72 26.75 -8.70
C MET A 158 4.71 27.51 -9.58
N GLU A 159 3.46 27.07 -9.59
CA GLU A 159 2.39 27.62 -10.44
C GLU A 159 2.04 29.06 -10.03
N SER A 160 1.92 29.34 -8.72
CA SER A 160 1.59 30.67 -8.23
C SER A 160 2.69 31.69 -8.49
N MET A 161 3.96 31.32 -8.33
CA MET A 161 5.10 32.20 -8.63
C MET A 161 5.18 32.56 -10.12
N GLN A 162 4.71 31.67 -11.00
CA GLN A 162 4.63 31.93 -12.43
C GLN A 162 3.41 32.78 -12.81
N MET A 163 2.24 32.47 -12.26
CA MET A 163 0.98 33.11 -12.62
C MET A 163 0.82 34.50 -12.00
N CYS A 164 1.18 34.68 -10.73
CA CYS A 164 0.93 35.91 -9.98
C CYS A 164 2.05 36.27 -8.99
N PRO A 165 3.28 36.53 -9.46
CA PRO A 165 4.44 36.78 -8.60
C PRO A 165 4.26 37.95 -7.61
N ASN A 166 3.37 38.89 -7.90
CA ASN A 166 3.06 40.02 -7.01
C ASN A 166 2.34 39.58 -5.72
N TRP A 167 1.65 38.44 -5.74
CA TRP A 167 0.84 37.92 -4.62
C TRP A 167 1.53 36.76 -3.88
N THR A 168 2.69 36.29 -4.34
CA THR A 168 3.41 35.14 -3.75
C THR A 168 4.39 35.53 -2.65
N SER A 169 3.98 36.44 -1.77
CA SER A 169 4.80 36.85 -0.64
C SER A 169 3.96 37.25 0.56
N GLY A 170 4.55 37.08 1.75
CA GLY A 170 3.95 37.44 3.03
C GLY A 170 3.12 36.33 3.66
N PRO A 171 2.67 36.54 4.90
CA PRO A 171 2.09 35.48 5.74
C PRO A 171 0.84 34.86 5.13
N ASN A 172 0.02 35.64 4.43
CA ASN A 172 -1.17 35.13 3.77
C ASN A 172 -0.86 34.10 2.67
N TYR A 173 0.28 34.23 1.99
CA TYR A 173 0.75 33.25 1.02
C TYR A 173 1.42 32.07 1.74
N ASP A 174 2.32 32.37 2.67
CA ASP A 174 3.14 31.37 3.37
C ASP A 174 2.31 30.39 4.21
N HIS A 175 1.17 30.84 4.76
CA HIS A 175 0.26 30.01 5.55
C HIS A 175 -0.83 29.34 4.70
N TYR A 176 -1.05 29.78 3.46
CA TYR A 176 -2.19 29.31 2.67
C TYR A 176 -2.00 27.90 2.14
N TYR A 177 -0.80 27.52 1.71
CA TYR A 177 -0.59 26.23 1.07
C TYR A 177 -0.11 25.11 1.99
N PRO A 178 0.73 25.32 3.03
CA PRO A 178 1.29 24.22 3.79
C PRO A 178 0.22 23.37 4.48
N ALA A 179 0.35 22.06 4.36
CA ALA A 179 -0.51 21.10 5.03
C ALA A 179 -0.36 21.18 6.55
N SER A 180 0.83 21.50 7.05
CA SER A 180 1.14 21.70 8.48
C SER A 180 0.36 22.85 9.13
N GLU A 181 -0.19 23.75 8.31
CA GLU A 181 -0.95 24.93 8.76
C GLU A 181 -2.45 24.82 8.49
N ASN A 182 -2.92 23.63 8.11
CA ASN A 182 -4.28 23.42 7.61
C ASN A 182 -4.58 24.25 6.35
N GLY A 183 -3.57 24.51 5.52
CA GLY A 183 -3.70 25.21 4.25
C GLY A 183 -4.49 24.43 3.20
N CYS A 184 -4.42 24.87 1.94
CA CYS A 184 -5.13 24.23 0.83
C CYS A 184 -4.62 22.81 0.52
N CYS A 185 -3.40 22.47 0.95
CA CYS A 185 -2.82 21.13 0.80
C CYS A 185 -3.01 20.23 2.03
N ALA A 186 -3.79 20.65 3.03
CA ALA A 186 -4.06 19.87 4.22
C ALA A 186 -4.67 18.48 3.89
N TYR A 187 -4.19 17.46 4.58
CA TYR A 187 -4.58 16.06 4.38
C TYR A 187 -4.39 15.26 5.67
N ASN A 188 -5.41 14.50 6.08
CA ASN A 188 -5.36 13.71 7.31
C ASN A 188 -4.63 12.39 7.03
N ASP A 189 -3.50 12.21 7.72
CA ASP A 189 -2.66 11.03 7.74
C ASP A 189 -3.06 10.03 8.85
N SER A 190 -4.00 10.39 9.73
CA SER A 190 -4.46 9.51 10.81
C SER A 190 -5.54 8.52 10.34
N PRO A 191 -5.31 7.21 10.48
CA PRO A 191 -6.35 6.21 10.25
C PRO A 191 -7.45 6.29 11.31
N HIS A 192 -8.71 6.27 10.87
CA HIS A 192 -9.89 6.05 11.73
C HIS A 192 -10.30 4.57 11.75
#